data_AF-A0A6G1TXD8-F1
#
_entry.id   AF-A0A6G1TXD8-F1
#
_cell.length_a   1.000
_cell.length_b   1.000
_cell.length_c   1.000
_cell.angle_alpha   90.00
_cell.angle_beta   90.00
_cell.angle_gamma   90.00
#
_symmetry.space_group_name_H-M   'P 1'
#
loop_
_entity.id
_entity.type
_entity.pdbx_description
1 polymer ?
#
loop_
_entity_poly.entity_id
_entity_poly.type
_entity_poly.pdbx_seq_one_letter_code
_entity_poly.pdbx_strand_id
1 'polypeptide(L)'
;MKLLKKIKFDSSYGAMVQRAVNYVLDDEKAFKVFLQDGRVEMHNNAVERMFRHLAMGRRNWMHTGSHLGAENIAFMFSLFESCKLNDINFGDYIEDILTRLMEGEQDFMSLIPCNYNSNKKVSVKAA
;
A
#
# COMPACT_ATOMS: atom_id res chain seq x y z
N MET A 1 25.04 -13.67 0.21
CA MET A 1 25.06 -13.35 1.66
C MET A 1 26.36 -13.64 2.41
N LYS A 2 27.25 -14.55 1.97
CA LYS A 2 28.53 -14.81 2.69
C LYS A 2 29.39 -13.56 2.85
N LEU A 3 29.44 -12.70 1.83
CA LEU A 3 30.18 -11.44 1.85
C LEU A 3 29.59 -10.43 2.86
N LEU A 4 28.26 -10.27 2.90
CA LEU A 4 27.58 -9.43 3.90
C LEU A 4 27.81 -9.92 5.33
N LYS A 5 27.79 -11.24 5.55
CA LYS A 5 28.11 -11.84 6.86
C LYS A 5 29.55 -11.53 7.28
N LYS A 6 30.49 -11.47 6.34
CA LYS A 6 31.88 -11.05 6.61
C LYS A 6 31.94 -9.57 7.01
N ILE A 7 31.23 -8.69 6.29
CA ILE A 7 31.18 -7.25 6.58
C ILE A 7 30.55 -6.97 7.95
N LYS A 8 29.57 -7.77 8.38
CA LYS A 8 28.91 -7.62 9.69
C LYS A 8 29.89 -7.67 10.88
N PHE A 9 30.96 -8.47 10.78
CA PHE A 9 31.96 -8.61 11.84
C PHE A 9 33.21 -7.74 11.61
N ASP A 10 33.25 -6.97 10.52
CA ASP A 10 34.38 -6.13 10.18
C ASP A 10 34.19 -4.73 10.78
N SER A 11 35.13 -4.32 11.64
CA SER A 11 35.15 -3.00 12.29
C SER A 11 35.70 -1.90 11.39
N SER A 12 36.20 -2.24 10.20
CA SER A 12 36.69 -1.28 9.21
C SER A 12 35.58 -0.37 8.65
N TYR A 13 34.34 -0.85 8.63
CA TYR A 13 33.20 -0.11 8.07
C TYR A 13 32.47 0.73 9.11
N GLY A 14 32.06 1.94 8.70
CA GLY A 14 31.31 2.86 9.56
C GLY A 14 29.90 2.36 9.93
N ALA A 15 29.34 2.96 10.99
CA ALA A 15 28.06 2.53 11.58
C ALA A 15 26.88 2.49 10.59
N MET A 16 26.84 3.38 9.59
CA MET A 16 25.77 3.37 8.57
C MET A 16 25.81 2.12 7.70
N VAL A 17 27.02 1.70 7.29
CA VAL A 17 27.21 0.48 6.47
C VAL A 17 26.84 -0.75 7.30
N GLN A 18 27.27 -0.81 8.55
CA GLN A 18 26.90 -1.89 9.46
C GLN A 18 25.37 -1.98 9.65
N ARG A 19 24.68 -0.85 9.79
CA ARG A 19 23.21 -0.81 9.90
C ARG A 19 22.53 -1.35 8.64
N ALA A 20 22.97 -0.93 7.45
CA ALA A 20 22.41 -1.42 6.19
C ALA A 20 22.65 -2.92 6.00
N VAL A 21 23.84 -3.41 6.36
CA VAL A 21 24.19 -4.84 6.30
C VAL A 21 23.33 -5.64 7.27
N ASN A 22 23.13 -5.16 8.50
CA ASN A 22 22.26 -5.82 9.47
C ASN A 22 20.82 -5.88 8.95
N TYR A 23 20.28 -4.79 8.42
CA TYR A 23 18.91 -4.76 7.86
C TYR A 23 18.67 -5.85 6.81
N VAL A 24 19.60 -6.04 5.87
CA VAL A 24 19.49 -7.07 4.83
C VAL A 24 19.65 -8.48 5.40
N LEU A 25 20.47 -8.66 6.44
CA LEU A 25 20.70 -9.96 7.07
C LEU A 25 19.58 -10.38 8.01
N ASP A 26 18.92 -9.42 8.67
CA ASP A 26 17.83 -9.66 9.60
C ASP A 26 16.60 -10.23 8.87
N ASP A 27 16.38 -9.82 7.61
CA ASP A 27 15.32 -10.38 6.76
C ASP A 27 15.86 -10.99 5.44
N GLU A 28 16.86 -11.86 5.57
CA GLU A 28 17.47 -12.57 4.44
C GLU A 28 16.44 -13.37 3.60
N LYS A 29 15.33 -13.78 4.22
CA LYS A 29 14.26 -14.53 3.55
C LYS A 29 13.47 -13.63 2.60
N ALA A 30 13.00 -12.46 3.06
CA ALA A 30 12.25 -11.53 2.20
C ALA A 30 13.08 -11.09 0.98
N PHE A 31 14.37 -10.77 1.18
CA PHE A 31 15.26 -10.37 0.09
C PHE A 31 15.60 -11.47 -0.91
N LYS A 32 15.21 -12.72 -0.69
CA LYS A 32 15.47 -13.83 -1.61
C LYS A 32 14.21 -14.39 -2.28
N VAL A 33 13.03 -13.86 -1.98
CA VAL A 33 11.76 -14.38 -2.53
C VAL A 33 11.79 -14.42 -4.06
N PHE A 34 12.36 -13.40 -4.70
CA PHE A 34 12.50 -13.34 -6.17
C PHE A 34 13.34 -14.47 -6.79
N LEU A 35 14.19 -15.15 -6.00
CA LEU A 35 14.96 -16.31 -6.45
C LEU A 35 14.11 -17.59 -6.47
N GLN A 36 13.00 -17.60 -5.73
CA GLN A 36 12.09 -18.74 -5.59
C GLN A 36 10.84 -18.57 -6.48
N ASP A 37 10.35 -17.33 -6.59
CA ASP A 37 9.20 -16.98 -7.43
C ASP A 37 9.55 -15.87 -8.41
N GLY A 38 9.56 -16.21 -9.70
CA GLY A 38 9.85 -15.26 -10.79
C GLY A 38 8.73 -14.25 -11.06
N ARG A 39 7.57 -14.37 -10.39
CA ARG A 39 6.50 -13.36 -10.44
C ARG A 39 6.82 -12.14 -9.57
N VAL A 40 7.75 -12.28 -8.62
CA VAL A 40 8.14 -11.20 -7.70
C VAL A 40 9.33 -10.46 -8.28
N GLU A 41 9.19 -9.13 -8.41
CA GLU A 41 10.28 -8.27 -8.85
C GLU A 41 11.41 -8.22 -7.80
N MET A 42 12.65 -8.15 -8.25
CA MET A 42 13.82 -8.00 -7.35
C MET A 42 13.83 -6.65 -6.61
N HIS A 43 13.11 -5.66 -7.12
CA HIS A 43 13.09 -4.29 -6.62
C HIS A 43 11.66 -3.82 -6.33
N ASN A 44 11.52 -2.83 -5.46
CA ASN A 44 10.21 -2.32 -5.03
C ASN A 44 9.78 -1.03 -5.76
N ASN A 45 10.35 -0.76 -6.94
CA ASN A 45 10.17 0.52 -7.64
C ASN A 45 8.69 0.80 -7.97
N ALA A 46 7.90 -0.23 -8.30
CA ALA A 46 6.48 -0.08 -8.59
C ALA A 46 5.73 0.49 -7.37
N VAL A 47 5.93 -0.11 -6.19
CA VAL A 47 5.32 0.33 -4.94
C VAL A 47 5.86 1.69 -4.52
N GLU A 48 7.17 1.95 -4.61
CA GLU A 48 7.73 3.27 -4.29
C GLU A 48 7.15 4.39 -5.15
N ARG A 49 6.90 4.11 -6.45
CA ARG A 49 6.22 5.05 -7.35
C ARG A 49 4.77 5.27 -6.92
N MET A 50 4.05 4.22 -6.52
CA MET A 50 2.71 4.34 -5.96
C MET A 50 2.73 5.22 -4.70
N PHE A 51 3.63 4.99 -3.75
CA PHE A 51 3.70 5.78 -2.50
C PHE A 51 4.27 7.21 -2.66
N ARG A 52 4.81 7.59 -3.82
CA ARG A 52 5.46 8.89 -4.02
C ARG A 52 4.52 10.06 -3.76
N HIS A 53 3.26 9.97 -4.17
CA HIS A 53 2.29 11.04 -3.95
C HIS A 53 2.02 11.26 -2.45
N LEU A 54 2.01 10.18 -1.65
CA LEU A 54 1.89 10.23 -0.19
C LEU A 54 3.12 10.88 0.45
N ALA A 55 4.32 10.54 -0.04
CA ALA A 55 5.57 11.15 0.42
C ALA A 55 5.62 12.67 0.16
N MET A 56 5.17 13.10 -1.02
CA MET A 56 5.07 14.53 -1.35
C MET A 56 3.95 15.22 -0.55
N GLY A 57 2.80 14.56 -0.39
CA GLY A 57 1.63 15.08 0.32
C GLY A 57 1.89 15.35 1.80
N ARG A 58 2.71 14.52 2.46
CA ARG A 58 3.12 14.71 3.87
C ARG A 58 3.73 16.08 4.16
N ARG A 59 4.44 16.69 3.20
CA ARG A 59 5.00 18.05 3.36
C ARG A 59 3.92 19.13 3.29
N ASN A 60 2.82 18.87 2.59
CA ASN A 60 1.73 19.81 2.38
C ASN A 60 0.63 19.70 3.47
N TRP A 61 0.54 18.57 4.17
CA TRP A 61 -0.45 18.34 5.24
C TRP A 61 0.05 18.85 6.60
N MET A 62 0.40 20.14 6.67
CA MET A 62 0.98 20.76 7.88
C MET A 62 0.04 20.76 9.11
N HIS A 63 -1.25 20.43 8.93
CA HIS A 63 -2.28 20.44 9.98
C HIS A 63 -2.83 19.06 10.39
N THR A 64 -2.33 17.97 9.82
CA THR A 64 -2.68 16.61 10.27
C THR A 64 -1.74 16.20 11.41
N GLY A 65 -1.98 16.76 12.60
CA GLY A 65 -1.16 16.53 13.80
C GLY A 65 -1.66 15.43 14.74
N SER A 66 -2.80 14.80 14.44
CA SER A 66 -3.35 13.73 15.27
C SER A 66 -3.02 12.34 14.69
N HIS A 67 -2.72 11.38 15.58
CA HIS A 67 -2.48 9.99 15.20
C HIS A 67 -3.69 9.40 14.46
N LEU A 68 -4.90 9.67 14.98
CA LEU A 68 -6.16 9.26 14.36
C LEU A 68 -6.32 9.83 12.94
N GLY A 69 -5.92 11.09 12.71
CA GLY A 69 -5.96 11.70 11.38
C GLY A 69 -5.01 10.98 10.41
N ALA A 70 -3.83 10.59 10.88
CA ALA A 70 -2.87 9.84 10.07
C ALA A 70 -3.40 8.44 9.72
N GLU A 71 -4.05 7.74 10.65
CA GLU A 71 -4.69 6.43 10.41
C GLU A 71 -5.80 6.53 9.37
N ASN A 72 -6.69 7.53 9.50
CA ASN A 72 -7.79 7.74 8.54
C ASN A 72 -7.27 8.06 7.13
N ILE A 73 -6.21 8.86 7.04
CA ILE A 73 -5.55 9.18 5.76
C ILE A 73 -4.92 7.91 5.17
N ALA A 74 -4.22 7.12 5.98
CA ALA A 74 -3.63 5.86 5.52
C ALA A 74 -4.70 4.89 4.99
N PHE A 75 -5.86 4.80 5.66
CA PHE A 75 -7.00 4.02 5.20
C PHE A 75 -7.52 4.52 3.84
N MET A 76 -7.82 5.82 3.72
CA MET A 76 -8.34 6.42 2.50
C MET A 76 -7.41 6.23 1.29
N PHE A 77 -6.11 6.48 1.45
CA PHE A 77 -5.15 6.31 0.36
C PHE A 77 -4.93 4.84 0.00
N SER A 78 -4.98 3.93 0.96
CA SER A 78 -4.91 2.49 0.69
C SER A 78 -6.11 2.02 -0.13
N LEU A 79 -7.31 2.52 0.19
CA LEU A 79 -8.52 2.23 -0.58
C LEU A 79 -8.46 2.81 -1.99
N PHE A 80 -7.99 4.06 -2.12
CA PHE A 80 -7.81 4.72 -3.40
C PHE A 80 -6.84 3.98 -4.33
N GLU A 81 -5.65 3.61 -3.83
CA GLU A 81 -4.69 2.84 -4.63
C GLU A 81 -5.23 1.44 -4.96
N SER A 82 -6.00 0.82 -4.08
CA SER A 82 -6.68 -0.46 -4.37
C SER A 82 -7.69 -0.32 -5.51
N CYS A 83 -8.46 0.77 -5.56
CA CYS A 83 -9.38 1.03 -6.68
C CYS A 83 -8.62 1.23 -7.99
N LYS A 84 -7.53 2.01 -7.94
CA LYS A 84 -6.66 2.26 -9.09
C LYS A 84 -6.01 1.00 -9.63
N LEU A 85 -5.59 0.07 -8.76
CA LEU A 85 -5.05 -1.23 -9.15
C LEU A 85 -6.07 -2.14 -9.86
N ASN A 86 -7.36 -1.93 -9.61
CA ASN A 86 -8.46 -2.68 -10.23
C ASN A 86 -9.14 -1.91 -11.38
N ASP A 87 -8.55 -0.81 -11.84
CA ASP A 87 -9.10 0.07 -12.88
C ASP A 87 -10.52 0.63 -12.57
N ILE A 88 -10.80 0.87 -11.29
CA ILE A 88 -12.09 1.39 -10.80
C ILE A 88 -11.97 2.89 -10.52
N ASN A 89 -12.98 3.66 -10.97
CA ASN A 89 -13.12 5.06 -10.57
C ASN A 89 -13.51 5.13 -9.09
N PHE A 90 -12.65 5.74 -8.28
CA PHE A 90 -12.83 5.85 -6.83
C PHE A 90 -14.09 6.63 -6.42
N GLY A 91 -14.47 7.68 -7.16
CA GLY A 91 -15.65 8.48 -6.85
C GLY A 91 -16.93 7.67 -7.01
N ASP A 92 -17.09 7.06 -8.18
CA ASP A 92 -18.20 6.16 -8.50
C ASP A 92 -18.31 5.00 -7.51
N TYR A 93 -17.17 4.43 -7.13
CA TYR A 93 -17.09 3.31 -6.21
C TYR A 93 -17.57 3.69 -4.80
N ILE A 94 -17.16 4.85 -4.29
CA ILE A 94 -17.62 5.33 -2.98
C ILE A 94 -19.11 5.63 -3.00
N GLU A 95 -19.61 6.30 -4.03
CA GLU A 95 -21.03 6.62 -4.17
C GLU A 95 -21.88 5.35 -4.14
N ASP A 96 -21.51 4.36 -4.96
CA ASP A 96 -22.24 3.10 -5.07
C ASP A 96 -22.18 2.28 -3.77
N ILE A 97 -21.02 2.18 -3.11
CA ILE A 97 -20.89 1.42 -1.86
C ILE A 97 -21.65 2.08 -0.72
N LEU A 98 -21.58 3.40 -0.57
CA LEU A 98 -22.34 4.09 0.46
C LEU A 98 -23.84 3.95 0.22
N THR A 99 -24.28 3.99 -1.04
CA THR A 99 -25.69 3.77 -1.42
C THR A 99 -26.14 2.36 -1.05
N ARG A 100 -25.38 1.34 -1.46
CA ARG A 100 -25.67 -0.07 -1.14
C ARG A 100 -25.70 -0.35 0.36
N LEU A 101 -24.79 0.27 1.11
CA LEU A 101 -24.73 0.15 2.56
C LEU A 101 -25.96 0.80 3.23
N MET A 102 -26.42 1.94 2.71
CA MET A 102 -27.66 2.60 3.15
C MET A 102 -28.90 1.75 2.83
N GLU A 103 -28.90 1.04 1.71
CA GLU A 103 -29.97 0.11 1.31
C GLU A 103 -29.95 -1.21 2.09
N GLY A 104 -28.93 -1.43 2.94
CA GLY A 104 -28.84 -2.58 3.84
C GLY A 104 -28.14 -3.80 3.23
N GLU A 105 -27.31 -3.63 2.20
CA GLU A 105 -26.49 -4.74 1.67
C GLU A 105 -25.53 -5.24 2.76
N GLN A 106 -25.59 -6.55 3.04
CA GLN A 106 -24.73 -7.21 4.03
C GLN A 106 -23.59 -8.03 3.41
N ASP A 107 -23.50 -8.07 2.08
CA ASP A 107 -22.41 -8.75 1.39
C ASP A 107 -21.17 -7.86 1.31
N PHE A 108 -20.42 -7.80 2.41
CA PHE A 108 -19.20 -6.98 2.48
C PHE A 108 -18.13 -7.40 1.47
N MET A 109 -18.14 -8.66 1.02
CA MET A 109 -17.16 -9.15 0.05
C MET A 109 -17.38 -8.58 -1.35
N SER A 110 -18.61 -8.21 -1.69
CA SER A 110 -18.95 -7.54 -2.95
C SER A 110 -18.50 -6.08 -2.99
N LEU A 111 -18.32 -5.48 -1.81
CA LEU A 111 -17.95 -4.07 -1.62
C LEU A 111 -16.44 -3.85 -1.65
N ILE A 112 -15.60 -4.89 -1.67
CA ILE A 112 -14.14 -4.74 -1.73
C ILE A 112 -13.73 -4.38 -3.17
N PRO A 113 -12.73 -3.51 -3.39
CA PRO A 113 -12.34 -3.09 -4.75
C PRO A 113 -12.02 -4.27 -5.69
N CYS A 114 -11.40 -5.33 -5.17
CA CYS A 114 -11.01 -6.50 -5.98
C CYS A 114 -12.20 -7.31 -6.54
N ASN A 115 -13.37 -7.24 -5.88
CA ASN A 115 -14.56 -7.97 -6.27
C ASN A 115 -15.68 -7.04 -6.76
N TYR A 116 -15.38 -5.74 -6.83
CA TYR A 116 -16.37 -4.74 -7.15
C TYR A 116 -16.82 -4.88 -8.61
N ASN A 117 -18.13 -5.00 -8.79
CA ASN A 117 -18.75 -5.08 -10.11
C ASN A 117 -19.58 -3.82 -10.36
N SER A 118 -19.11 -2.99 -11.30
CA SER A 118 -19.76 -1.74 -11.70
C SER A 118 -21.12 -1.94 -12.39
N ASN A 119 -21.40 -3.14 -12.91
CA ASN A 119 -22.70 -3.45 -13.53
C ASN A 119 -23.84 -3.61 -12.52
N LYS A 120 -23.53 -3.70 -11.22
CA LYS A 120 -24.53 -3.73 -10.15
C LYS A 120 -24.85 -2.33 -9.59
N LYS A 121 -24.36 -1.27 -10.23
CA LYS A 121 -24.62 0.11 -9.79
C LYS A 121 -26.11 0.34 -9.59
N VAL A 122 -26.47 0.74 -8.38
CA VAL A 122 -27.83 1.13 -8.05
C VAL A 122 -28.11 2.46 -8.75
N SER A 123 -29.22 2.59 -9.48
CA SER A 123 -29.60 3.88 -10.05
C SER A 123 -30.03 4.80 -8.92
N VAL A 124 -29.16 5.75 -8.54
CA VAL A 124 -29.55 6.81 -7.62
C VAL A 124 -30.68 7.59 -8.32
N LYS A 125 -31.91 7.49 -7.80
CA LYS A 125 -32.99 8.36 -8.26
C LYS A 125 -32.61 9.78 -7.86
N ALA A 126 -32.32 10.62 -8.85
CA ALA A 126 -32.19 12.06 -8.65
C ALA A 126 -33.44 12.56 -7.93
N ALA A 127 -33.25 13.11 -6.73
CA ALA A 127 -34.29 13.75 -5.93
C ALA A 127 -34.56 15.17 -6.45
#